data_AF-A0A7X7VI50-F1
#
_entry.id   AF-A0A7X7VI50-F1
#
_cell.length_a   1.000
_cell.length_b   1.000
_cell.length_c   1.000
_cell.angle_alpha   90.00
_cell.angle_beta   90.00
_cell.angle_gamma   90.00
#
_symmetry.space_group_name_H-M   'P 1'
#
loop_
_entity.id
_entity.type
_entity.pdbx_description
1 polymer ?
#
loop_
_entity_poly.entity_id
_entity_poly.type
_entity_poly.pdbx_seq_one_letter_code
_entity_poly.pdbx_strand_id
1 'polypeptide(L)'
;MGRQQWLSRKEIAIQKDRLRNIYRRKYRSLFLSLFKIEGLDYEVDKYILSKIYEGVNLAAFKLNINAEAGTIVGFQPFSEEGYDLYSHPINIRLIPTNNWKYIPRKLLKNEEEVTLFKVDYILLSIVDTYVNRLVDIDMTIQTNLKLHKMPFIVTSDQEKDAIDQVLSDINVVALSKDVGLKSIQTNTPYIIDKLNKYRMEVETELLTIIGVKGMKFEK
;
A
#
# COMPACT_ATOMS: atom_id res chain seq x y z
N MET A 1 29.73 -17.66 20.67
CA MET A 1 28.27 -17.69 20.95
C MET A 1 27.55 -16.84 19.91
N GLY A 2 27.10 -17.45 18.81
CA GLY A 2 26.31 -16.74 17.80
C GLY A 2 24.92 -16.46 18.33
N ARG A 3 24.61 -15.20 18.61
CA ARG A 3 23.22 -14.78 18.87
C ARG A 3 22.42 -15.07 17.60
N GLN A 4 21.62 -16.13 17.60
CA GLN A 4 20.50 -16.22 16.66
C GLN A 4 19.69 -14.93 16.85
N GLN A 5 19.79 -14.03 15.86
CA GLN A 5 19.09 -12.76 15.86
C GLN A 5 17.62 -13.08 15.60
N TRP A 6 16.90 -13.42 16.67
CA TRP A 6 15.45 -13.38 16.66
C TRP A 6 15.09 -11.98 16.20
N LEU A 7 14.44 -11.85 15.04
CA LEU A 7 13.94 -10.56 14.59
C LEU A 7 13.12 -9.99 15.74
N SER A 8 13.57 -8.88 16.30
CA SER A 8 12.82 -8.21 17.37
C SER A 8 11.41 -7.95 16.84
N ARG A 9 10.39 -8.03 17.70
CA ARG A 9 9.00 -7.67 17.29
C ARG A 9 8.95 -6.32 16.56
N LYS A 10 9.87 -5.42 16.91
CA LYS A 10 10.10 -4.14 16.22
C LYS A 10 10.56 -4.30 14.77
N GLU A 11 11.50 -5.19 14.49
CA GLU A 11 12.04 -5.42 13.14
C GLU A 11 10.99 -6.07 12.24
N ILE A 12 10.19 -6.99 12.76
CA ILE A 12 9.05 -7.58 12.04
C ILE A 12 8.03 -6.49 11.69
N ALA A 13 7.70 -5.61 12.65
CA ALA A 13 6.80 -4.48 12.40
C ALA A 13 7.36 -3.54 11.32
N ILE A 14 8.65 -3.20 11.38
CA ILE A 14 9.32 -2.36 10.38
C ILE A 14 9.28 -3.01 8.99
N GLN A 15 9.52 -4.31 8.89
CA GLN A 15 9.43 -5.05 7.62
C GLN A 15 8.00 -5.03 7.07
N LYS A 16 7.01 -5.29 7.93
CA LYS A 16 5.59 -5.22 7.59
C LYS A 16 5.20 -3.84 7.05
N ASP A 17 5.66 -2.78 7.71
CA ASP A 17 5.39 -1.40 7.33
C ASP A 17 6.04 -1.03 6.00
N ARG A 18 7.29 -1.45 5.78
CA ARG A 18 7.98 -1.26 4.50
C ARG A 18 7.24 -1.95 3.36
N LEU A 19 6.87 -3.22 3.53
CA LEU A 19 6.16 -3.98 2.51
C LEU A 19 4.80 -3.36 2.18
N ARG A 20 4.06 -2.96 3.21
CA ARG A 20 2.78 -2.26 3.08
C ARG A 20 2.91 -0.95 2.30
N ASN A 21 3.95 -0.15 2.58
CA ASN A 21 4.18 1.10 1.84
C ASN A 21 4.55 0.85 0.37
N ILE A 22 5.30 -0.21 0.07
CA ILE A 22 5.61 -0.60 -1.31
C ILE A 22 4.32 -0.94 -2.06
N TYR A 23 3.48 -1.80 -1.49
CA TYR A 23 2.20 -2.16 -2.10
C TYR A 23 1.26 -0.96 -2.29
N ARG A 24 1.12 -0.11 -1.25
CA ARG A 24 0.34 1.14 -1.36
C ARG A 24 0.81 2.02 -2.52
N ARG A 25 2.12 2.20 -2.67
CA ARG A 25 2.69 3.00 -3.77
C ARG A 25 2.47 2.34 -5.13
N LYS A 26 2.62 1.02 -5.22
CA LYS A 26 2.36 0.23 -6.44
C LYS A 26 0.92 0.44 -6.92
N TYR A 27 -0.08 0.17 -6.08
CA TYR A 27 -1.48 0.25 -6.47
C TYR A 27 -1.95 1.68 -6.69
N ARG A 28 -1.48 2.66 -5.91
CA ARG A 28 -1.74 4.08 -6.18
C ARG A 28 -1.17 4.50 -7.54
N SER A 29 0.08 4.14 -7.84
CA SER A 29 0.70 4.48 -9.13
C SER A 29 -0.05 3.85 -10.30
N LEU A 30 -0.47 2.60 -10.13
CA LEU A 30 -1.24 1.88 -11.13
C LEU A 30 -2.60 2.57 -11.36
N PHE A 31 -3.32 2.93 -10.31
CA PHE A 31 -4.59 3.68 -10.43
C PHE A 31 -4.41 5.00 -11.17
N LEU A 32 -3.39 5.79 -10.81
CA LEU A 32 -3.10 7.07 -11.46
C LEU A 32 -2.72 6.92 -12.94
N SER A 33 -2.27 5.74 -13.38
CA SER A 33 -1.95 5.46 -14.78
C SER A 33 -3.14 4.96 -15.61
N LEU A 34 -4.23 4.52 -14.97
CA LEU A 34 -5.40 3.96 -15.67
C LEU A 34 -6.27 5.04 -16.30
N PHE A 35 -6.36 6.19 -15.65
CA PHE A 35 -7.27 7.26 -16.03
C PHE A 35 -6.50 8.46 -16.52
N LYS A 36 -7.07 9.16 -17.49
CA LYS A 36 -6.61 10.45 -17.98
C LYS A 36 -7.83 11.32 -18.22
N ILE A 37 -7.86 12.49 -17.62
CA ILE A 37 -8.93 13.46 -17.85
C ILE A 37 -8.58 14.28 -19.09
N GLU A 38 -9.44 14.21 -20.11
CA GLU A 38 -9.24 14.99 -21.35
C GLU A 38 -9.45 16.49 -21.11
N GLY A 39 -8.63 17.31 -21.77
CA GLY A 39 -8.74 18.78 -21.70
C GLY A 39 -8.10 19.42 -20.46
N LEU A 40 -7.42 18.65 -19.60
CA LEU A 40 -6.66 19.16 -18.46
C LEU A 40 -5.15 18.96 -18.62
N ASP A 41 -4.38 19.86 -18.02
CA ASP A 41 -2.93 19.72 -17.89
C ASP A 41 -2.59 18.52 -17.00
N TYR A 42 -1.46 17.88 -17.31
CA TYR A 42 -1.00 16.65 -16.65
C TYR A 42 -0.93 16.74 -15.12
N GLU A 43 -0.45 17.87 -14.58
CA GLU A 43 -0.33 18.07 -13.13
C GLU A 43 -1.71 18.23 -12.46
N VAL A 44 -2.65 18.88 -13.15
CA VAL A 44 -4.03 19.06 -12.66
C VAL A 44 -4.76 17.72 -12.66
N ASP A 45 -4.64 16.96 -13.75
CA ASP A 45 -5.20 15.61 -13.89
C ASP A 45 -4.71 14.69 -12.76
N LYS A 46 -3.39 14.63 -12.54
CA LYS A 46 -2.80 13.85 -11.44
C LYS A 46 -3.25 14.29 -10.06
N TYR A 47 -3.37 15.59 -9.83
CA TYR A 47 -3.84 16.11 -8.55
C TYR A 47 -5.27 15.64 -8.27
N ILE A 48 -6.17 15.78 -9.25
CA ILE A 48 -7.57 15.35 -9.13
C ILE A 48 -7.64 13.85 -8.89
N LEU A 49 -7.01 13.03 -9.74
CA LEU A 49 -7.01 11.58 -9.60
C LEU A 49 -6.43 11.11 -8.25
N SER A 50 -5.40 11.78 -7.74
CA SER A 50 -4.85 11.47 -6.41
C SER A 50 -5.88 11.72 -5.31
N LYS A 51 -6.65 12.80 -5.39
CA LYS A 51 -7.66 13.16 -4.40
C LYS A 51 -8.86 12.22 -4.47
N ILE A 52 -9.25 11.82 -5.67
CA ILE A 52 -10.27 10.78 -5.89
C ILE A 52 -9.84 9.47 -5.25
N TYR A 53 -8.59 9.04 -5.47
CA TYR A 53 -8.05 7.83 -4.85
C TYR A 53 -8.11 7.89 -3.31
N GLU A 54 -7.83 9.06 -2.74
CA GLU A 54 -7.92 9.33 -1.30
C GLU A 54 -9.37 9.45 -0.78
N GLY A 55 -10.38 9.49 -1.66
CA GLY A 55 -11.78 9.69 -1.29
C GLY A 55 -12.10 11.12 -0.86
N VAL A 56 -11.33 12.09 -1.35
CA VAL A 56 -11.52 13.51 -1.02
C VAL A 56 -12.40 14.17 -2.08
N ASN A 57 -13.53 14.73 -1.64
CA ASN A 57 -14.41 15.54 -2.49
C ASN A 57 -13.72 16.85 -2.87
N LEU A 58 -13.86 17.27 -4.12
CA LEU A 58 -13.25 18.48 -4.66
C LEU A 58 -14.32 19.45 -5.19
N ALA A 59 -14.06 20.74 -5.06
CA ALA A 59 -14.82 21.78 -5.72
C ALA A 59 -13.93 22.42 -6.79
N ALA A 60 -14.46 22.52 -8.01
CA ALA A 60 -13.91 23.30 -9.09
C ALA A 60 -14.44 24.73 -8.99
N PHE A 61 -13.56 25.72 -9.03
CA PHE A 61 -13.91 27.13 -8.90
C PHE A 61 -13.04 28.00 -9.80
N LYS A 62 -13.57 29.14 -10.22
CA LYS A 62 -12.83 30.11 -11.02
C LYS A 62 -11.94 30.96 -10.10
N LEU A 63 -10.65 31.00 -10.40
CA LEU A 63 -9.64 31.83 -9.78
C LEU A 63 -9.31 32.99 -10.71
N ASN A 64 -9.42 34.20 -10.18
CA ASN A 64 -8.90 35.41 -10.82
C ASN A 64 -7.65 35.83 -10.06
N ILE A 65 -6.47 35.51 -10.60
CA ILE A 65 -5.19 35.80 -9.95
C ILE A 65 -4.84 37.27 -10.13
N ASN A 66 -4.90 37.78 -11.38
CA ASN A 66 -4.68 39.18 -11.78
C ASN A 66 -5.45 39.46 -13.09
N ALA A 67 -5.72 40.74 -13.39
CA ALA A 67 -6.40 41.15 -14.63
C ALA A 67 -5.68 40.71 -15.92
N GLU A 68 -4.36 40.49 -15.86
CA GLU A 68 -3.52 40.07 -17.00
C GLU A 68 -3.33 38.55 -17.10
N ALA A 69 -3.45 37.82 -16.00
CA ALA A 69 -3.17 36.38 -15.94
C ALA A 69 -4.35 35.49 -16.38
N GLY A 70 -5.50 36.09 -16.64
CA GLY A 70 -6.72 35.39 -17.02
C GLY A 70 -7.39 34.63 -15.86
N THR A 71 -8.53 34.01 -16.17
CA THR A 71 -9.28 33.16 -15.25
C THR A 71 -8.76 31.72 -15.35
N ILE A 72 -8.32 31.17 -14.21
CA ILE A 72 -7.85 29.78 -14.10
C ILE A 72 -8.87 28.97 -13.31
N VAL A 73 -9.00 27.67 -13.60
CA VAL A 73 -9.82 26.78 -12.78
C VAL A 73 -8.98 26.17 -11.66
N GLY A 74 -9.38 26.42 -10.42
CA GLY A 74 -8.79 25.82 -9.22
C GLY A 74 -9.61 24.64 -8.74
N PHE A 75 -8.94 23.69 -8.10
CA PHE A 75 -9.55 22.54 -7.43
C PHE A 75 -9.12 22.54 -5.97
N GLN A 76 -10.08 22.49 -5.04
CA GLN A 76 -9.80 22.39 -3.61
C GLN A 76 -10.80 21.49 -2.90
N PRO A 77 -10.41 20.82 -1.81
CA PRO A 77 -11.35 20.19 -0.90
C PRO A 77 -12.33 21.22 -0.32
N PHE A 78 -13.51 20.77 0.09
CA PHE A 78 -14.53 21.66 0.63
C PHE A 78 -15.28 21.03 1.80
N SER A 79 -15.93 21.87 2.59
CA SER A 79 -16.96 21.49 3.56
C SER A 79 -18.32 22.02 3.10
N GLU A 80 -19.37 21.27 3.39
CA GLU A 80 -20.74 21.54 2.95
C GLU A 80 -21.51 22.33 4.01
N GLU A 81 -22.33 23.29 3.57
CA GLU A 81 -23.14 24.13 4.44
C GLU A 81 -24.56 24.33 3.88
N GLY A 82 -25.54 23.76 4.58
CA GLY A 82 -26.95 23.75 4.17
C GLY A 82 -27.21 22.77 3.01
N TYR A 83 -28.38 22.17 3.01
CA TYR A 83 -28.77 21.16 2.02
C TYR A 83 -30.15 21.48 1.45
N ASP A 84 -30.34 21.14 0.17
CA ASP A 84 -31.65 21.16 -0.48
C ASP A 84 -32.50 19.94 -0.07
N LEU A 85 -33.71 19.84 -0.63
CA LEU A 85 -34.64 18.72 -0.39
C LEU A 85 -34.09 17.35 -0.81
N TYR A 86 -33.05 17.31 -1.66
CA TYR A 86 -32.45 16.11 -2.21
C TYR A 86 -31.07 15.82 -1.63
N SER A 87 -30.69 16.50 -0.53
CA SER A 87 -29.38 16.37 0.12
C SER A 87 -28.20 16.85 -0.74
N HIS A 88 -28.43 17.75 -1.70
CA HIS A 88 -27.35 18.49 -2.35
C HIS A 88 -26.97 19.71 -1.50
N PRO A 89 -25.68 19.98 -1.32
CA PRO A 89 -25.24 21.15 -0.58
C PRO A 89 -25.60 22.44 -1.33
N ILE A 90 -26.15 23.41 -0.62
CA ILE A 90 -26.53 24.72 -1.18
C ILE A 90 -25.29 25.62 -1.22
N ASN A 91 -24.54 25.66 -0.13
CA ASN A 91 -23.30 26.42 -0.03
C ASN A 91 -22.13 25.50 0.32
N ILE A 92 -20.94 25.91 -0.06
CA ILE A 92 -19.70 25.26 0.35
C ILE A 92 -18.69 26.28 0.87
N ARG A 93 -17.74 25.78 1.65
CA ARG A 93 -16.54 26.50 2.07
C ARG A 93 -15.32 25.71 1.61
N LEU A 94 -14.44 26.36 0.85
CA LEU A 94 -13.19 25.74 0.41
C LEU A 94 -12.24 25.57 1.60
N ILE A 95 -11.59 24.41 1.69
CA ILE A 95 -10.60 24.07 2.71
C ILE A 95 -9.21 24.27 2.09
N PRO A 96 -8.47 25.33 2.47
CA PRO A 96 -7.20 25.63 1.84
C PRO A 96 -6.14 24.61 2.27
N THR A 97 -5.62 23.80 1.34
CA THR A 97 -4.62 22.76 1.68
C THR A 97 -3.23 23.35 1.94
N ASN A 98 -2.87 24.45 1.26
CA ASN A 98 -1.54 25.09 1.34
C ASN A 98 -1.63 26.58 1.75
N ASN A 99 -2.74 26.99 2.36
CA ASN A 99 -3.02 28.38 2.76
C ASN A 99 -2.78 29.42 1.63
N TRP A 100 -3.10 29.05 0.40
CA TRP A 100 -2.83 29.86 -0.79
C TRP A 100 -3.74 31.12 -0.81
N LYS A 101 -3.14 32.29 -1.01
CA LYS A 101 -3.80 33.61 -0.82
C LYS A 101 -5.02 33.84 -1.71
N TYR A 102 -5.04 33.24 -2.90
CA TYR A 102 -6.09 33.45 -3.90
C TYR A 102 -7.32 32.57 -3.69
N ILE A 103 -7.29 31.62 -2.75
CA ILE A 103 -8.44 30.76 -2.46
C ILE A 103 -9.52 31.60 -1.74
N PRO A 104 -10.74 31.70 -2.29
CA PRO A 104 -11.84 32.39 -1.62
C PRO A 104 -12.13 31.80 -0.24
N ARG A 105 -12.18 32.65 0.79
CA ARG A 105 -12.52 32.26 2.17
C ARG A 105 -14.01 32.47 2.51
N LYS A 106 -14.76 33.02 1.57
CA LYS A 106 -16.22 33.22 1.67
C LYS A 106 -16.95 31.90 1.39
N LEU A 107 -18.22 31.86 1.76
CA LEU A 107 -19.13 30.84 1.27
C LEU A 107 -19.34 31.04 -0.22
N LEU A 108 -19.32 29.92 -0.95
CA LEU A 108 -19.57 29.86 -2.37
C LEU A 108 -20.86 29.08 -2.59
N LYS A 109 -21.72 29.58 -3.46
CA LYS A 109 -22.95 28.88 -3.82
C LYS A 109 -22.66 27.76 -4.81
N ASN A 110 -23.18 26.57 -4.52
CA ASN A 110 -23.13 25.44 -5.43
C ASN A 110 -23.86 25.76 -6.74
N GLU A 111 -23.37 25.25 -7.86
CA GLU A 111 -23.85 25.44 -9.25
C GLU A 111 -23.77 26.88 -9.81
N GLU A 112 -23.78 27.92 -8.98
CA GLU A 112 -23.58 29.30 -9.40
C GLU A 112 -22.07 29.67 -9.48
N GLU A 113 -21.33 29.44 -8.40
CA GLU A 113 -19.92 29.86 -8.29
C GLU A 113 -18.93 28.70 -8.40
N VAL A 114 -19.39 27.47 -8.11
CA VAL A 114 -18.55 26.27 -8.03
C VAL A 114 -19.27 25.05 -8.56
N THR A 115 -18.50 24.09 -9.04
CA THR A 115 -18.99 22.76 -9.42
C THR A 115 -18.35 21.72 -8.52
N LEU A 116 -19.18 20.83 -7.95
CA LEU A 116 -18.70 19.81 -7.02
C LEU A 116 -18.36 18.52 -7.75
N PHE A 117 -17.24 17.94 -7.36
CA PHE A 117 -16.83 16.60 -7.72
C PHE A 117 -16.82 15.76 -6.44
N LYS A 118 -17.87 14.96 -6.26
CA LYS A 118 -18.03 14.08 -5.10
C LYS A 118 -17.67 12.64 -5.46
N VAL A 119 -17.08 11.94 -4.50
CA VAL A 119 -16.74 10.52 -4.61
C VAL A 119 -17.56 9.76 -3.57
N ASP A 120 -18.31 8.75 -4.00
CA ASP A 120 -19.21 8.00 -3.12
C ASP A 120 -18.50 6.96 -2.23
N TYR A 121 -17.27 6.60 -2.59
CA TYR A 121 -16.49 5.58 -1.88
C TYR A 121 -15.01 5.93 -1.79
N ILE A 122 -14.37 5.53 -0.70
CA ILE A 122 -12.95 5.79 -0.43
C ILE A 122 -12.13 4.61 -0.94
N LEU A 123 -11.63 4.70 -2.18
CA LEU A 123 -10.85 3.64 -2.81
C LEU A 123 -9.60 3.26 -1.99
N LEU A 124 -8.89 4.25 -1.44
CA LEU A 124 -7.72 4.03 -0.58
C LEU A 124 -8.02 3.07 0.59
N SER A 125 -9.18 3.18 1.25
CA SER A 125 -9.52 2.32 2.38
C SER A 125 -9.73 0.87 1.97
N ILE A 126 -10.35 0.65 0.81
CA ILE A 126 -10.54 -0.67 0.22
C ILE A 126 -9.16 -1.26 -0.14
N VAL A 127 -8.36 -0.50 -0.89
CA VAL A 127 -7.00 -0.93 -1.29
C VAL A 127 -6.15 -1.27 -0.06
N ASP A 128 -6.20 -0.47 1.00
CA ASP A 128 -5.46 -0.71 2.22
C ASP A 128 -5.83 -2.03 2.90
N THR A 129 -7.11 -2.40 2.87
CA THR A 129 -7.58 -3.68 3.40
C THR A 129 -6.95 -4.85 2.65
N TYR A 130 -6.92 -4.80 1.32
CA TYR A 130 -6.29 -5.82 0.50
C TYR A 130 -4.77 -5.84 0.62
N VAL A 131 -4.13 -4.67 0.67
CA VAL A 131 -2.70 -4.55 0.89
C VAL A 131 -2.29 -5.19 2.22
N ASN A 132 -3.04 -4.95 3.30
CA ASN A 132 -2.76 -5.58 4.58
C ASN A 132 -2.85 -7.12 4.48
N ARG A 133 -3.86 -7.66 3.78
CA ARG A 133 -3.99 -9.11 3.52
C ARG A 133 -2.80 -9.66 2.74
N LEU A 134 -2.38 -8.99 1.65
CA LEU A 134 -1.23 -9.40 0.84
C LEU A 134 0.06 -9.41 1.65
N VAL A 135 0.27 -8.39 2.48
CA VAL A 135 1.42 -8.28 3.37
C VAL A 135 1.45 -9.45 4.37
N ASP A 136 0.31 -9.79 4.97
CA ASP A 136 0.24 -10.91 5.91
C ASP A 136 0.53 -12.26 5.24
N ILE A 137 0.07 -12.44 3.99
CA ILE A 137 0.39 -13.63 3.19
C ILE A 137 1.90 -13.71 2.91
N ASP A 138 2.52 -12.64 2.43
CA ASP A 138 3.96 -12.62 2.13
C ASP A 138 4.81 -12.85 3.39
N MET A 139 4.42 -12.27 4.53
CA MET A 139 5.09 -12.52 5.82
C MET A 139 4.95 -13.99 6.25
N THR A 140 3.79 -14.61 5.99
CA THR A 140 3.57 -16.04 6.25
C THR A 140 4.42 -16.92 5.34
N ILE A 141 4.51 -16.60 4.05
CA ILE A 141 5.39 -17.29 3.08
C ILE A 141 6.84 -17.21 3.55
N GLN A 142 7.33 -16.02 3.93
CA GLN A 142 8.69 -15.85 4.44
C GLN A 142 8.95 -16.68 5.71
N THR A 143 7.96 -16.78 6.59
CA THR A 143 8.07 -17.58 7.80
C THR A 143 8.14 -19.07 7.48
N ASN A 144 7.27 -19.56 6.58
CA ASN A 144 7.29 -20.95 6.14
C ASN A 144 8.59 -21.30 5.41
N LEU A 145 9.09 -20.42 4.54
CA LEU A 145 10.40 -20.57 3.89
C LEU A 145 11.55 -20.68 4.91
N LYS A 146 11.52 -19.88 5.98
CA LYS A 146 12.51 -19.98 7.06
C LYS A 146 12.41 -21.30 7.81
N LEU A 147 11.21 -21.81 8.07
CA LEU A 147 11.02 -23.12 8.72
C LEU A 147 11.53 -24.29 7.86
N HIS A 148 11.45 -24.16 6.53
CA HIS A 148 11.98 -25.14 5.60
C HIS A 148 13.50 -25.04 5.37
N LYS A 149 14.17 -24.03 5.92
CA LYS A 149 15.64 -24.05 6.02
C LYS A 149 16.03 -25.05 7.11
N MET A 150 16.05 -26.34 6.77
CA MET A 150 16.48 -27.40 7.68
C MET A 150 17.98 -27.18 8.00
N PRO A 151 18.35 -26.88 9.26
CA PRO A 151 19.76 -26.82 9.61
C PRO A 151 20.32 -28.24 9.65
N PHE A 152 21.49 -28.46 9.06
CA PHE A 152 22.24 -29.68 9.26
C PHE A 152 22.98 -29.57 10.60
N ILE A 153 22.88 -30.59 11.46
CA ILE A 153 23.68 -30.66 12.68
C ILE A 153 24.91 -31.51 12.34
N VAL A 154 26.08 -30.90 12.33
CA VAL A 154 27.35 -31.60 12.09
C VAL A 154 28.06 -31.73 13.43
N THR A 155 28.23 -32.97 13.88
CA THR A 155 29.06 -33.31 15.04
C THR A 155 30.46 -33.66 14.54
N SER A 156 31.49 -32.96 15.02
CA SER A 156 32.88 -33.22 14.65
C SER A 156 33.78 -33.13 15.89
N ASP A 157 34.89 -33.86 15.84
CA ASP A 157 35.91 -33.93 16.89
C ASP A 157 37.02 -32.88 16.74
N GLN A 158 36.99 -32.09 15.67
CA GLN A 158 38.00 -31.05 15.37
C GLN A 158 37.59 -29.65 15.85
N GLU A 159 38.57 -28.76 16.01
CA GLU A 159 38.41 -27.38 16.49
C GLU A 159 37.29 -26.62 15.73
N LYS A 160 36.42 -25.95 16.49
CA LYS A 160 35.24 -25.23 16.00
C LYS A 160 35.54 -24.25 14.87
N ASP A 161 36.72 -23.65 14.88
CA ASP A 161 37.09 -22.57 13.97
C ASP A 161 37.31 -23.04 12.52
N ALA A 162 37.80 -24.28 12.31
CA ALA A 162 37.95 -24.87 10.97
C ALA A 162 36.60 -25.28 10.37
N ILE A 163 35.66 -25.68 11.22
CA ILE A 163 34.29 -26.08 10.85
C ILE A 163 33.47 -24.85 10.48
N ASP A 164 33.56 -23.77 11.26
CA ASP A 164 32.88 -22.49 10.99
C ASP A 164 33.37 -21.83 9.70
N GLN A 165 34.65 -22.02 9.32
CA GLN A 165 35.21 -21.47 8.08
C GLN A 165 34.72 -22.22 6.83
N VAL A 166 34.56 -23.55 6.90
CA VAL A 166 34.05 -24.40 5.79
C VAL A 166 32.53 -24.29 5.65
N LEU A 167 31.80 -24.01 6.74
CA LEU A 167 30.34 -24.03 6.79
C LEU A 167 29.70 -22.63 6.79
N SER A 168 30.48 -21.57 6.58
CA SER A 168 30.02 -20.18 6.61
C SER A 168 28.85 -19.87 5.66
N ASP A 169 28.64 -20.67 4.61
CA ASP A 169 27.49 -20.58 3.68
C ASP A 169 26.30 -21.50 3.99
N ILE A 170 26.41 -22.36 5.02
CA ILE A 170 25.40 -23.37 5.35
C ILE A 170 24.91 -23.12 6.79
N ASN A 171 23.59 -23.14 7.00
CA ASN A 171 23.01 -23.07 8.35
C ASN A 171 23.36 -24.35 9.15
N VAL A 172 24.52 -24.38 9.79
CA VAL A 172 24.96 -25.50 10.63
C VAL A 172 25.04 -25.06 12.10
N VAL A 173 24.54 -25.92 12.99
CA VAL A 173 24.66 -25.76 14.43
C VAL A 173 25.72 -26.76 14.93
N ALA A 174 26.88 -26.26 15.35
CA ALA A 174 27.94 -27.07 15.94
C ALA A 174 27.65 -27.33 17.44
N LEU A 175 27.61 -28.60 17.83
CA LEU A 175 27.38 -29.02 19.23
C LEU A 175 28.55 -29.87 19.72
N SER A 176 29.02 -29.60 20.94
CA SER A 176 30.05 -30.39 21.63
C SER A 176 29.44 -31.66 22.24
N LYS A 177 30.22 -32.77 22.21
CA LYS A 177 29.86 -34.12 22.68
C LYS A 177 29.16 -34.08 24.05
N ASP A 178 27.97 -34.70 24.10
CA ASP A 178 27.14 -35.10 25.26
C ASP A 178 25.65 -34.74 25.15
N VAL A 179 25.19 -34.20 24.01
CA VAL A 179 23.75 -33.98 23.79
C VAL A 179 23.17 -35.14 22.98
N GLY A 180 22.47 -36.06 23.64
CA GLY A 180 21.68 -37.12 23.00
C GLY A 180 20.56 -36.54 22.14
N LEU A 181 20.86 -36.23 20.88
CA LEU A 181 19.91 -35.63 19.94
C LEU A 181 19.10 -36.74 19.25
N LYS A 182 17.90 -37.00 19.78
CA LYS A 182 16.83 -37.51 18.92
C LYS A 182 16.54 -36.42 17.88
N SER A 183 16.69 -36.73 16.60
CA SER A 183 16.25 -35.84 15.53
C SER A 183 14.78 -35.52 15.72
N ILE A 184 14.46 -34.31 16.19
CA ILE A 184 13.08 -33.83 16.23
C ILE A 184 12.75 -33.45 14.80
N GLN A 185 12.17 -34.37 14.03
CA GLN A 185 11.58 -34.04 12.74
C GLN A 185 10.37 -33.14 12.99
N THR A 186 10.55 -31.84 12.76
CA THR A 186 9.44 -30.91 12.65
C THR A 186 8.79 -31.15 11.30
N ASN A 187 7.72 -31.96 11.27
CA ASN A 187 6.89 -32.21 10.08
C ASN A 187 6.10 -30.93 9.70
N THR A 188 6.81 -29.87 9.31
CA THR A 188 6.21 -28.63 8.86
C THR A 188 5.63 -28.88 7.47
N PRO A 189 4.31 -28.75 7.27
CA PRO A 189 3.71 -28.97 5.96
C PRO A 189 4.15 -27.87 4.99
N TYR A 190 4.53 -28.28 3.78
CA TYR A 190 4.84 -27.35 2.69
C TYR A 190 3.54 -26.73 2.17
N ILE A 191 3.31 -25.46 2.52
CA ILE A 191 2.09 -24.72 2.16
C ILE A 191 2.37 -23.50 1.26
N ILE A 192 3.62 -23.29 0.85
CA ILE A 192 4.03 -22.12 0.05
C ILE A 192 3.26 -22.04 -1.27
N ASP A 193 3.06 -23.15 -1.97
CA ASP A 193 2.29 -23.18 -3.23
C ASP A 193 0.83 -22.72 -3.02
N LYS A 194 0.20 -23.18 -1.93
CA LYS A 194 -1.17 -22.79 -1.59
C LYS A 194 -1.25 -21.31 -1.22
N LEU A 195 -0.27 -20.80 -0.49
CA LEU A 195 -0.19 -19.38 -0.12
C LEU A 195 0.06 -18.49 -1.34
N ASN A 196 0.90 -18.92 -2.29
CA ASN A 196 1.13 -18.19 -3.54
C ASN A 196 -0.14 -18.12 -4.39
N LYS A 197 -0.88 -19.23 -4.51
CA LYS A 197 -2.16 -19.24 -5.21
C LYS A 197 -3.16 -18.28 -4.57
N TYR A 198 -3.30 -18.35 -3.25
CA TYR A 198 -4.17 -17.44 -2.51
C TYR A 198 -3.75 -15.96 -2.66
N ARG A 199 -2.43 -15.68 -2.66
CA ARG A 199 -1.92 -14.33 -2.93
C ARG A 199 -2.36 -13.82 -4.30
N MET A 200 -2.23 -14.65 -5.34
CA MET A 200 -2.64 -14.28 -6.70
C MET A 200 -4.14 -14.03 -6.79
N GLU A 201 -4.96 -14.83 -6.10
CA GLU A 201 -6.42 -14.63 -6.04
C GLU A 201 -6.77 -13.27 -5.41
N VAL A 202 -6.17 -12.96 -4.25
CA VAL A 202 -6.37 -11.68 -3.55
C VAL A 202 -5.88 -10.49 -4.38
N GLU A 203 -4.73 -10.62 -5.05
CA GLU A 203 -4.21 -9.56 -5.93
C GLU A 203 -5.11 -9.36 -7.16
N THR A 204 -5.64 -10.45 -7.73
CA THR A 204 -6.57 -10.38 -8.88
C THR A 204 -7.89 -9.72 -8.49
N GLU A 205 -8.42 -10.03 -7.31
CA GLU A 205 -9.61 -9.38 -6.75
C GLU A 205 -9.38 -7.87 -6.58
N LEU A 206 -8.24 -7.48 -5.97
CA LEU A 206 -7.86 -6.08 -5.82
C LEU A 206 -7.73 -5.35 -7.16
N LEU A 207 -7.07 -5.96 -8.15
CA LEU A 207 -6.93 -5.38 -9.48
C LEU A 207 -8.28 -5.20 -10.17
N THR A 208 -9.20 -6.15 -9.99
CA THR A 208 -10.57 -6.08 -10.50
C THR A 208 -11.34 -4.92 -9.86
N ILE A 209 -11.21 -4.73 -8.54
CA ILE A 209 -11.83 -3.62 -7.81
C ILE A 209 -11.29 -2.26 -8.28
N ILE A 210 -9.98 -2.16 -8.52
CA ILE A 210 -9.33 -0.94 -9.04
C ILE A 210 -9.77 -0.64 -10.49
N GLY A 211 -10.37 -1.61 -11.19
CA GLY A 211 -10.81 -1.48 -12.57
C GLY A 211 -9.76 -1.89 -13.60
N VAL A 212 -8.66 -2.52 -13.17
CA VAL A 212 -7.75 -3.22 -14.09
C VAL A 212 -8.47 -4.48 -14.54
N LYS A 213 -9.04 -4.46 -15.75
CA LYS A 213 -9.56 -5.69 -16.35
C LYS A 213 -8.41 -6.69 -16.43
N GLY A 214 -8.62 -7.85 -15.82
CA GLY A 214 -7.63 -8.92 -15.78
C GLY A 214 -7.06 -9.15 -17.17
N MET A 215 -5.73 -9.10 -17.28
CA MET A 215 -5.04 -9.88 -18.30
C MET A 215 -5.51 -11.30 -18.09
N LYS A 216 -6.44 -11.76 -18.94
CA LYS A 216 -6.77 -13.17 -19.02
C LYS A 216 -5.46 -13.84 -19.38
N PHE A 217 -4.86 -14.56 -18.44
CA PHE A 217 -3.90 -15.58 -18.81
C PHE A 217 -4.73 -16.59 -19.61
N GLU A 218 -4.64 -16.48 -20.94
CA GLU A 218 -5.19 -17.50 -21.83
C GLU A 218 -4.64 -18.85 -21.37
N LYS A 219 -5.56 -19.81 -21.25
CA LYS A 219 -5.26 -21.19 -20.88
C LYS A 219 -4.37 -21.85 -21.92
#